data_AF-A0A1Y6KKT9-F1
#
_entry.id   AF-A0A1Y6KKT9-F1
#
_cell.length_a   1.000
_cell.length_b   1.000
_cell.length_c   1.000
_cell.angle_alpha   90.00
_cell.angle_beta   90.00
_cell.angle_gamma   90.00
#
_symmetry.space_group_name_H-M   'P 1'
#
loop_
_entity.id
_entity.type
_entity.pdbx_description
1 polymer ?
#
loop_
_entity_poly.entity_id
_entity_poly.type
_entity_poly.pdbx_seq_one_letter_code
_entity_poly.pdbx_strand_id
1 'polypeptide(L)'
;MLTVGVGILAALIVGLLFAAPGDDVSVLEKVRHLNARLIADIVARLTGAPVSENEQRSILSDISALEGQLDLHGAGSRYRRRLVRKVRAVLAAQVSAVLWLRSDDSRASDATLVDQVADTKLSDCGSSALALQRLYEAAAATHPQGSLTSVLNDLAAATSSLDDLDRDPAAEPLLHRDWMLARRAMLRALVAMLATGLVWLVTGWDMGGFMMLGTAIMLSVFSTFEKPAAILPHVLAGQVLGVGLALICRWLVWPYVGGSLGAVLAMVPFILLGAPLSSHRLTQRLAFDVNMVLLLMLQPSWPQTMTFEHSLMASLAVVAGPVVGLIAFSLIYPVDSRRRYEAVRYAMIDDLEHLAATALQSDRRKQWRALLHHRVLLAVYWGERAAYPTPRLAEDALALLYVGQAVEQLGEFVACAPSPGVKRRCAATLERLHRIGTDPVRAARALLAMARRLPAEMASGTTVLAQAAAKLAERPAAFRKTAVDAR
;
A
#
# COMPACT_ATOMS: atom_id res chain seq x y z
N MET A 1 36.67 11.92 -7.47
CA MET A 1 35.49 12.05 -8.36
C MET A 1 35.43 10.95 -9.42
N LEU A 2 36.50 10.72 -10.20
CA LEU A 2 36.55 9.67 -11.23
C LEU A 2 36.33 8.24 -10.69
N THR A 3 36.90 7.93 -9.52
CA THR A 3 36.75 6.61 -8.85
C THR A 3 35.31 6.30 -8.42
N VAL A 4 34.58 7.29 -7.92
CA VAL A 4 33.16 7.14 -7.55
C VAL A 4 32.31 6.91 -8.80
N GLY A 5 32.59 7.64 -9.89
CA GLY A 5 31.91 7.45 -11.17
C GLY A 5 32.13 6.05 -11.76
N VAL A 6 33.37 5.54 -11.71
CA VAL A 6 33.71 4.17 -12.12
C VAL A 6 32.97 3.14 -11.25
N GLY A 7 32.92 3.35 -9.93
CA GLY A 7 32.17 2.47 -9.03
C GLY A 7 30.68 2.41 -9.34
N ILE A 8 30.04 3.56 -9.60
CA ILE A 8 28.63 3.63 -10.01
C ILE A 8 28.42 2.91 -11.34
N LEU A 9 29.28 3.16 -12.33
CA LEU A 9 29.18 2.54 -13.66
C LEU A 9 29.34 1.02 -13.56
N ALA A 10 30.34 0.54 -12.81
CA ALA A 10 30.57 -0.89 -12.60
C ALA A 10 29.39 -1.55 -11.89
N ALA A 11 28.86 -0.92 -10.82
CA ALA A 11 27.67 -1.42 -10.13
C ALA A 11 26.45 -1.46 -11.04
N LEU A 12 26.28 -0.47 -11.92
CA LEU A 12 25.18 -0.41 -12.88
C LEU A 12 25.32 -1.48 -13.97
N ILE A 13 26.52 -1.69 -14.52
CA ILE A 13 26.79 -2.74 -15.51
C ILE A 13 26.57 -4.13 -14.90
N VAL A 14 27.16 -4.39 -13.72
CA VAL A 14 26.98 -5.67 -13.02
C VAL A 14 25.50 -5.88 -12.66
N GLY A 15 24.82 -4.84 -12.18
CA GLY A 15 23.38 -4.87 -11.94
C GLY A 15 22.58 -5.21 -13.19
N LEU A 16 22.90 -4.62 -14.35
CA LEU A 16 22.21 -4.90 -15.61
C LEU A 16 22.48 -6.32 -16.14
N LEU A 17 23.67 -6.86 -15.92
CA LEU A 17 24.07 -8.18 -16.40
C LEU A 17 23.59 -9.33 -15.51
N PHE A 18 23.55 -9.11 -14.19
CA PHE A 18 23.34 -10.18 -13.20
C PHE A 18 22.08 -10.01 -12.34
N ALA A 19 21.39 -8.86 -12.37
CA ALA A 19 20.12 -8.76 -11.66
C ALA A 19 19.09 -9.70 -12.29
N ALA A 20 18.49 -10.55 -11.47
CA ALA A 20 17.39 -11.40 -11.90
C ALA A 20 16.27 -10.52 -12.49
N PRO A 21 15.61 -10.96 -13.58
CA PRO A 21 14.38 -10.33 -14.04
C PRO A 21 13.41 -10.23 -12.86
N GLY A 22 12.71 -9.10 -12.74
CA GLY A 22 11.64 -8.96 -11.76
C GLY A 22 10.58 -10.04 -12.03
N ASP A 23 10.00 -10.58 -10.97
CA ASP A 23 9.03 -11.68 -11.05
C ASP A 23 7.63 -11.18 -11.45
N ASP A 24 7.56 -10.53 -12.62
CA ASP A 24 6.34 -9.97 -13.21
C ASP A 24 5.30 -11.09 -13.44
N VAL A 25 5.76 -12.32 -13.71
CA VAL A 25 4.93 -13.52 -13.91
C VAL A 25 4.19 -13.89 -12.62
N SER A 26 4.87 -13.94 -11.46
CA SER A 26 4.20 -14.26 -10.20
C SER A 26 3.11 -13.26 -9.83
N VAL A 27 3.28 -11.97 -10.15
CA VAL A 27 2.30 -10.93 -9.85
C VAL A 27 1.06 -11.14 -10.72
N LEU A 28 1.25 -11.35 -12.02
CA LEU A 28 0.16 -11.62 -12.96
C LEU A 28 -0.59 -12.92 -12.62
N GLU A 29 0.12 -13.98 -12.24
CA GLU A 29 -0.48 -15.24 -11.80
C GLU A 29 -1.34 -15.07 -10.55
N LYS A 30 -0.86 -14.33 -9.54
CA LYS A 30 -1.65 -14.02 -8.34
C LYS A 30 -2.92 -13.25 -8.68
N VAL A 31 -2.84 -12.24 -9.56
CA VAL A 31 -4.00 -11.46 -10.00
C VAL A 31 -5.01 -12.35 -10.74
N ARG A 32 -4.54 -13.21 -11.65
CA ARG A 32 -5.39 -14.18 -12.37
C ARG A 32 -6.05 -15.18 -11.42
N HIS A 33 -5.32 -15.67 -10.43
CA HIS A 33 -5.86 -16.57 -9.41
C HIS A 33 -6.96 -15.90 -8.57
N LEU A 34 -6.75 -14.64 -8.17
CA LEU A 34 -7.78 -13.85 -7.46
C LEU A 34 -9.01 -13.61 -8.33
N ASN A 35 -8.84 -13.31 -9.63
CA ASN A 35 -9.94 -13.20 -10.57
C ASN A 35 -10.74 -14.50 -10.69
N ALA A 36 -10.06 -15.65 -10.81
CA ALA A 36 -10.73 -16.94 -10.91
C ALA A 36 -11.56 -17.26 -9.65
N ARG A 37 -11.02 -17.01 -8.45
CA ARG A 37 -11.74 -17.19 -7.18
C ARG A 37 -12.96 -16.27 -7.09
N LEU A 38 -12.83 -15.01 -7.48
CA LEU A 38 -13.94 -14.06 -7.48
C LEU A 38 -15.04 -14.43 -8.47
N ILE A 39 -14.68 -14.87 -9.67
CA ILE A 39 -15.66 -15.35 -10.66
C ILE A 39 -16.43 -16.55 -10.10
N ALA A 40 -15.72 -17.49 -9.46
CA ALA A 40 -16.35 -18.64 -8.81
C ALA A 40 -17.33 -18.22 -7.70
N ASP A 41 -16.96 -17.27 -6.84
CA ASP A 41 -17.84 -16.74 -5.80
C ASP A 41 -19.05 -16.00 -6.35
N ILE A 42 -18.88 -15.21 -7.42
CA ILE A 42 -20.00 -14.50 -8.09
C ILE A 42 -20.97 -15.53 -8.68
N VAL A 43 -20.47 -16.52 -9.41
CA VAL A 43 -21.30 -17.59 -9.99
C VAL A 43 -21.99 -18.41 -8.89
N ALA A 44 -21.28 -18.76 -7.83
CA ALA A 44 -21.85 -19.47 -6.68
C ALA A 44 -22.97 -18.64 -6.02
N ARG A 45 -22.77 -17.34 -5.84
CA ARG A 45 -23.80 -16.46 -5.29
C ARG A 45 -25.02 -16.38 -6.19
N LEU A 46 -24.81 -16.22 -7.50
CA LEU A 46 -25.90 -16.15 -8.49
C LEU A 46 -26.70 -17.45 -8.52
N THR A 47 -26.03 -18.61 -8.46
CA THR A 47 -26.70 -19.93 -8.45
C THR A 47 -27.31 -20.32 -7.10
N GLY A 48 -27.30 -19.43 -6.11
CA GLY A 48 -27.84 -19.68 -4.77
C GLY A 48 -27.00 -20.60 -3.90
N ALA A 49 -25.77 -20.93 -4.32
CA ALA A 49 -24.83 -21.70 -3.52
C ALA A 49 -24.28 -20.86 -2.33
N PRO A 50 -23.96 -21.50 -1.20
CA PRO A 50 -23.43 -20.80 -0.04
C PRO A 50 -22.01 -20.29 -0.33
N VAL A 51 -21.83 -18.98 -0.39
CA VAL A 51 -20.50 -18.34 -0.45
C VAL A 51 -20.01 -18.07 0.97
N SER A 52 -18.79 -18.51 1.26
CA SER A 52 -18.15 -18.35 2.56
C SER A 52 -17.68 -16.91 2.80
N GLU A 53 -18.17 -16.26 3.86
CA GLU A 53 -17.66 -14.93 4.24
C GLU A 53 -16.17 -14.95 4.62
N ASN A 54 -15.66 -16.10 5.10
CA ASN A 54 -14.23 -16.24 5.42
C ASN A 54 -13.35 -16.26 4.16
N GLU A 55 -13.87 -16.82 3.06
CA GLU A 55 -13.18 -16.82 1.77
C GLU A 55 -13.08 -15.40 1.20
N GLN A 56 -14.17 -14.63 1.22
CA GLN A 56 -14.17 -13.24 0.79
C GLN A 56 -13.21 -12.36 1.61
N ARG A 57 -13.07 -12.65 2.92
CA ARG A 57 -12.07 -11.99 3.79
C ARG A 57 -10.64 -12.35 3.38
N SER A 58 -10.40 -13.63 3.07
CA SER A 58 -9.11 -14.10 2.57
C SER A 58 -8.75 -13.41 1.24
N ILE A 59 -9.70 -13.29 0.32
CA ILE A 59 -9.50 -12.58 -0.95
C ILE A 59 -9.15 -11.10 -0.70
N LEU A 60 -9.85 -10.40 0.18
CA LEU A 60 -9.57 -9.00 0.49
C LEU A 60 -8.18 -8.81 1.12
N SER A 61 -7.78 -9.72 2.01
CA SER A 61 -6.43 -9.78 2.58
C SER A 61 -5.38 -9.96 1.48
N ASP A 62 -5.57 -10.93 0.58
CA ASP A 62 -4.64 -11.21 -0.52
C ASP A 62 -4.49 -10.02 -1.48
N ILE A 63 -5.60 -9.35 -1.83
CA ILE A 63 -5.58 -8.12 -2.63
C ILE A 63 -4.77 -7.03 -1.92
N SER A 64 -4.96 -6.85 -0.61
CA SER A 64 -4.25 -5.83 0.17
C SER A 64 -2.74 -6.13 0.28
N ALA A 65 -2.38 -7.41 0.42
CA ALA A 65 -0.99 -7.87 0.47
C ALA A 65 -0.30 -7.65 -0.88
N LEU A 66 -1.01 -7.91 -2.00
CA LEU A 66 -0.50 -7.68 -3.34
C LEU A 66 -0.32 -6.18 -3.62
N GLU A 67 -1.30 -5.33 -3.26
CA GLU A 67 -1.20 -3.86 -3.39
C GLU A 67 0.04 -3.30 -2.69
N GLY A 68 0.35 -3.80 -1.47
CA GLY A 68 1.53 -3.38 -0.72
C GLY A 68 2.88 -3.74 -1.36
N GLN A 69 2.92 -4.70 -2.30
CA GLN A 69 4.13 -5.11 -3.00
C GLN A 69 4.34 -4.32 -4.31
N LEU A 70 3.29 -3.70 -4.86
CA LEU A 70 3.33 -3.06 -6.18
C LEU A 70 4.20 -1.79 -6.24
N ASP A 71 4.33 -1.05 -5.13
CA ASP A 71 5.12 0.18 -5.08
C ASP A 71 6.61 -0.08 -5.36
N LEU A 72 7.15 -1.19 -4.86
CA LEU A 72 8.53 -1.60 -5.12
C LEU A 72 8.68 -2.17 -6.54
N HIS A 73 7.66 -2.86 -7.06
CA HIS A 73 7.68 -3.49 -8.38
C HIS A 73 7.73 -2.47 -9.54
N GLY A 74 7.10 -1.31 -9.37
CA GLY A 74 7.05 -0.25 -10.39
C GLY A 74 8.34 0.58 -10.53
N ALA A 75 9.35 0.36 -9.69
CA ALA A 75 10.58 1.13 -9.72
C ALA A 75 11.46 0.79 -10.94
N GLY A 76 12.10 1.80 -11.54
CA GLY A 76 13.15 1.62 -12.56
C GLY A 76 12.71 1.41 -14.02
N SER A 77 11.48 0.96 -14.33
CA SER A 77 11.05 0.71 -15.72
C SER A 77 9.71 1.36 -16.09
N ARG A 78 9.61 1.94 -17.30
CA ARG A 78 8.35 2.49 -17.83
C ARG A 78 7.31 1.39 -18.07
N TYR A 79 7.74 0.22 -18.53
CA TYR A 79 6.86 -0.94 -18.74
C TYR A 79 6.25 -1.40 -17.41
N ARG A 80 7.07 -1.60 -16.36
CA ARG A 80 6.58 -1.99 -15.04
C ARG A 80 5.66 -0.96 -14.41
N ARG A 81 5.91 0.34 -14.63
CA ARG A 81 4.96 1.39 -14.21
C ARG A 81 3.61 1.26 -14.89
N ARG A 82 3.55 0.93 -16.19
CA ARG A 82 2.29 0.66 -16.90
C ARG A 82 1.62 -0.59 -16.34
N LEU A 83 2.35 -1.69 -16.17
CA LEU A 83 1.84 -2.92 -15.58
C LEU A 83 1.22 -2.68 -14.19
N VAL A 84 1.95 -2.03 -13.28
CA VAL A 84 1.45 -1.70 -11.93
C VAL A 84 0.17 -0.85 -11.97
N ARG A 85 0.07 0.11 -12.91
CA ARG A 85 -1.16 0.91 -13.09
C ARG A 85 -2.35 0.03 -13.49
N LYS A 86 -2.16 -0.91 -14.43
CA LYS A 86 -3.23 -1.81 -14.87
C LYS A 86 -3.60 -2.83 -13.79
N VAL A 87 -2.62 -3.38 -13.09
CA VAL A 87 -2.87 -4.26 -11.93
C VAL A 87 -3.69 -3.53 -10.87
N ARG A 88 -3.34 -2.29 -10.51
CA ARG A 88 -4.13 -1.47 -9.57
C ARG A 88 -5.58 -1.27 -9.98
N ALA A 89 -5.83 -1.07 -11.27
CA ALA A 89 -7.19 -0.97 -11.80
C ALA A 89 -7.97 -2.29 -11.59
N VAL A 90 -7.32 -3.43 -11.84
CA VAL A 90 -7.91 -4.76 -11.57
C VAL A 90 -8.18 -4.95 -10.09
N LEU A 91 -7.22 -4.65 -9.20
CA LEU A 91 -7.42 -4.79 -7.75
C LEU A 91 -8.57 -3.90 -7.26
N ALA A 92 -8.69 -2.67 -7.76
CA ALA A 92 -9.81 -1.80 -7.41
C ALA A 92 -11.17 -2.40 -7.84
N ALA A 93 -11.25 -2.96 -9.06
CA ALA A 93 -12.46 -3.63 -9.54
C ALA A 93 -12.78 -4.92 -8.74
N GLN A 94 -11.75 -5.68 -8.34
CA GLN A 94 -11.89 -6.85 -7.47
C GLN A 94 -12.45 -6.47 -6.10
N VAL A 95 -12.02 -5.34 -5.52
CA VAL A 95 -12.61 -4.83 -4.27
C VAL A 95 -14.08 -4.53 -4.47
N SER A 96 -14.48 -3.84 -5.55
CA SER A 96 -15.89 -3.60 -5.87
C SER A 96 -16.70 -4.91 -5.93
N ALA A 97 -16.13 -5.97 -6.52
CA ALA A 97 -16.74 -7.29 -6.60
C ALA A 97 -16.91 -7.96 -5.24
N VAL A 98 -15.88 -7.93 -4.37
CA VAL A 98 -15.97 -8.43 -2.99
C VAL A 98 -17.05 -7.67 -2.21
N LEU A 99 -17.12 -6.35 -2.39
CA LEU A 99 -18.10 -5.50 -1.70
C LEU A 99 -19.53 -5.82 -2.16
N TRP A 100 -19.74 -6.06 -3.46
CA TRP A 100 -21.01 -6.54 -3.99
C TRP A 100 -21.38 -7.92 -3.45
N LEU A 101 -20.45 -8.87 -3.41
CA LEU A 101 -20.68 -10.22 -2.86
C LEU A 101 -21.09 -10.24 -1.36
N ARG A 102 -20.80 -9.16 -0.65
CA ARG A 102 -21.16 -8.92 0.76
C ARG A 102 -22.38 -8.02 0.91
N SER A 103 -22.91 -7.49 -0.19
CA SER A 103 -24.13 -6.69 -0.16
C SER A 103 -25.38 -7.55 -0.12
N ASP A 104 -26.43 -7.03 0.50
CA ASP A 104 -27.71 -7.74 0.50
C ASP A 104 -28.33 -7.79 -0.90
N ASP A 105 -27.94 -6.88 -1.82
CA ASP A 105 -28.32 -6.98 -3.24
C ASP A 105 -27.86 -8.31 -3.84
N SER A 106 -26.66 -8.80 -3.47
CA SER A 106 -26.20 -10.11 -3.95
C SER A 106 -26.99 -11.29 -3.37
N ARG A 107 -27.70 -11.09 -2.25
CA ARG A 107 -28.53 -12.10 -1.59
C ARG A 107 -29.95 -12.16 -2.18
N ALA A 108 -30.39 -11.09 -2.83
CA ALA A 108 -31.60 -11.10 -3.64
C ALA A 108 -31.29 -11.81 -4.97
N SER A 109 -31.54 -13.12 -5.02
CA SER A 109 -31.32 -13.93 -6.23
C SER A 109 -32.49 -13.76 -7.21
N ASP A 110 -32.20 -13.27 -8.42
CA ASP A 110 -33.14 -13.24 -9.53
C ASP A 110 -33.09 -14.55 -10.31
N ALA A 111 -34.18 -15.33 -10.27
CA ALA A 111 -34.27 -16.65 -10.90
C ALA A 111 -33.94 -16.65 -12.42
N THR A 112 -34.25 -15.56 -13.11
CA THR A 112 -33.97 -15.39 -14.55
C THR A 112 -32.48 -15.28 -14.86
N LEU A 113 -31.71 -14.70 -13.94
CA LEU A 113 -30.26 -14.53 -14.06
C LEU A 113 -29.54 -15.86 -13.79
N VAL A 114 -30.11 -16.71 -12.93
CA VAL A 114 -29.60 -18.06 -12.63
C VAL A 114 -29.63 -18.95 -13.85
N ASP A 115 -30.76 -18.98 -14.59
CA ASP A 115 -30.92 -19.81 -15.79
C ASP A 115 -29.94 -19.39 -16.90
N GLN A 116 -29.77 -18.08 -17.12
CA GLN A 116 -28.82 -17.57 -18.13
C GLN A 116 -27.36 -17.88 -17.79
N VAL A 117 -26.99 -17.82 -16.51
CA VAL A 117 -25.63 -18.16 -16.05
C VAL A 117 -25.38 -19.67 -16.14
N ALA A 118 -26.40 -20.50 -15.87
CA ALA A 118 -26.30 -21.96 -16.01
C ALA A 118 -26.15 -22.40 -17.48
N ASP A 119 -26.85 -21.73 -18.41
CA ASP A 119 -26.72 -21.97 -19.85
C ASP A 119 -25.36 -21.51 -20.40
N THR A 120 -24.75 -20.51 -19.77
CA THR A 120 -23.41 -20.04 -20.10
C THR A 120 -22.39 -21.04 -19.57
N LYS A 121 -21.96 -22.02 -20.37
CA LYS A 121 -20.87 -22.96 -20.00
C LYS A 121 -19.56 -22.22 -19.66
N LEU A 122 -19.42 -21.79 -18.41
CA LEU A 122 -18.27 -21.05 -17.88
C LEU A 122 -17.01 -21.94 -17.73
N SER A 123 -17.17 -23.26 -17.76
CA SER A 123 -16.11 -24.25 -17.56
C SER A 123 -15.02 -24.27 -18.65
N ASP A 124 -15.26 -23.66 -19.82
CA ASP A 124 -14.34 -23.66 -20.97
C ASP A 124 -13.61 -22.31 -21.21
N CYS A 125 -13.81 -21.32 -20.35
CA CYS A 125 -13.20 -20.00 -20.53
C CYS A 125 -11.75 -20.01 -20.01
N GLY A 126 -10.77 -20.35 -20.86
CA GLY A 126 -9.34 -20.24 -20.54
C GLY A 126 -8.84 -18.81 -20.22
N SER A 127 -9.68 -17.79 -20.41
CA SER A 127 -9.41 -16.38 -20.09
C SER A 127 -10.46 -15.84 -19.11
N SER A 128 -10.00 -15.31 -17.97
CA SER A 128 -10.86 -14.64 -16.98
C SER A 128 -11.60 -13.44 -17.57
N ALA A 129 -11.01 -12.72 -18.52
CA ALA A 129 -11.64 -11.57 -19.18
C ALA A 129 -12.89 -11.98 -19.97
N LEU A 130 -12.81 -13.11 -20.69
CA LEU A 130 -13.91 -13.58 -21.52
C LEU A 130 -15.06 -14.15 -20.68
N ALA A 131 -14.74 -14.83 -19.58
CA ALA A 131 -15.73 -15.25 -18.59
C ALA A 131 -16.49 -14.05 -17.98
N LEU A 132 -15.77 -12.99 -17.60
CA LEU A 132 -16.35 -11.77 -17.05
C LEU A 132 -17.24 -11.04 -18.07
N GLN A 133 -16.80 -10.98 -19.34
CA GLN A 133 -17.58 -10.34 -20.40
C GLN A 133 -18.93 -11.05 -20.62
N ARG A 134 -18.94 -12.38 -20.61
CA ARG A 134 -20.19 -13.15 -20.73
C ARG A 134 -21.12 -12.97 -19.54
N LEU A 135 -20.57 -12.94 -18.33
CA LEU A 135 -21.36 -12.64 -17.12
C LEU A 135 -21.96 -11.24 -17.19
N TYR A 136 -21.19 -10.26 -17.67
CA TYR A 136 -21.67 -8.89 -17.87
C TYR A 136 -22.84 -8.87 -18.87
N GLU A 137 -22.72 -9.55 -20.01
CA GLU A 137 -23.77 -9.60 -21.03
C GLU A 137 -25.07 -10.22 -20.49
N ALA A 138 -24.99 -11.32 -19.72
CA ALA A 138 -26.14 -11.93 -19.06
C ALA A 138 -26.79 -11.01 -18.02
N ALA A 139 -25.97 -10.37 -17.17
CA ALA A 139 -26.45 -9.40 -16.19
C ALA A 139 -27.10 -8.18 -16.86
N ALA A 140 -26.54 -7.68 -17.96
CA ALA A 140 -27.03 -6.52 -18.68
C ALA A 140 -28.35 -6.81 -19.41
N ALA A 141 -28.56 -8.04 -19.88
CA ALA A 141 -29.82 -8.46 -20.49
C ALA A 141 -31.00 -8.45 -19.48
N THR A 142 -30.72 -8.74 -18.21
CA THR A 142 -31.75 -8.82 -17.16
C THR A 142 -31.94 -7.48 -16.47
N HIS A 143 -30.84 -6.84 -16.06
CA HIS A 143 -30.85 -5.55 -15.36
C HIS A 143 -29.75 -4.61 -15.90
N PRO A 144 -30.05 -3.79 -16.93
CA PRO A 144 -29.07 -2.87 -17.53
C PRO A 144 -28.50 -1.84 -16.55
N GLN A 145 -29.22 -1.52 -15.48
CA GLN A 145 -28.85 -0.52 -14.47
C GLN A 145 -28.53 -1.14 -13.09
N GLY A 146 -28.28 -2.45 -13.03
CA GLY A 146 -27.96 -3.15 -11.79
C GLY A 146 -26.57 -2.81 -11.25
N SER A 147 -26.41 -2.93 -9.92
CA SER A 147 -25.11 -2.80 -9.24
C SER A 147 -24.13 -3.87 -9.74
N LEU A 148 -24.59 -5.11 -9.91
CA LEU A 148 -23.82 -6.23 -10.49
C LEU A 148 -23.29 -5.91 -11.88
N THR A 149 -24.12 -5.34 -12.75
CA THR A 149 -23.80 -5.01 -14.14
C THR A 149 -22.62 -4.04 -14.22
N SER A 150 -22.64 -3.01 -13.36
CA SER A 150 -21.53 -2.06 -13.26
C SER A 150 -20.23 -2.69 -12.75
N VAL A 151 -20.32 -3.57 -11.75
CA VAL A 151 -19.17 -4.27 -11.16
C VAL A 151 -18.53 -5.22 -12.18
N LEU A 152 -19.34 -5.99 -12.90
CA LEU A 152 -18.86 -6.91 -13.94
C LEU A 152 -18.24 -6.15 -15.11
N ASN A 153 -18.83 -5.03 -15.53
CA ASN A 153 -18.26 -4.18 -16.57
C ASN A 153 -16.88 -3.63 -16.16
N ASP A 154 -16.75 -3.09 -14.95
CA ASP A 154 -15.49 -2.55 -14.45
C ASP A 154 -14.41 -3.65 -14.33
N LEU A 155 -14.79 -4.85 -13.86
CA LEU A 155 -13.88 -5.98 -13.73
C LEU A 155 -13.45 -6.57 -15.08
N ALA A 156 -14.37 -6.67 -16.05
CA ALA A 156 -14.08 -7.10 -17.42
C ALA A 156 -13.18 -6.08 -18.15
N ALA A 157 -13.48 -4.78 -18.04
CA ALA A 157 -12.69 -3.71 -18.62
C ALA A 157 -11.27 -3.66 -18.03
N ALA A 158 -11.15 -3.76 -16.70
CA ALA A 158 -9.83 -3.76 -16.04
C ALA A 158 -9.01 -5.00 -16.45
N THR A 159 -9.63 -6.19 -16.47
CA THR A 159 -8.92 -7.44 -16.81
C THR A 159 -8.49 -7.47 -18.28
N SER A 160 -9.35 -7.05 -19.21
CA SER A 160 -8.98 -6.94 -20.62
C SER A 160 -7.89 -5.90 -20.86
N SER A 161 -7.89 -4.79 -20.12
CA SER A 161 -6.81 -3.80 -20.19
C SER A 161 -5.46 -4.36 -19.74
N LEU A 162 -5.46 -5.30 -18.77
CA LEU A 162 -4.25 -5.95 -18.26
C LEU A 162 -3.66 -6.93 -19.27
N ASP A 163 -4.49 -7.64 -20.03
CA ASP A 163 -4.05 -8.56 -21.08
C ASP A 163 -3.43 -7.82 -22.29
N ASP A 164 -3.82 -6.57 -22.54
CA ASP A 164 -3.26 -5.72 -23.60
C ASP A 164 -2.53 -4.51 -23.01
N LEU A 165 -1.26 -4.69 -22.63
CA LEU A 165 -0.44 -3.66 -21.97
C LEU A 165 -0.13 -2.44 -22.87
N ASP A 166 -0.18 -2.60 -24.19
CA ASP A 166 0.16 -1.56 -25.17
C ASP A 166 -1.03 -0.65 -25.53
N ARG A 167 -2.26 -1.13 -25.31
CA ARG A 167 -3.47 -0.30 -25.40
C ARG A 167 -3.43 0.88 -24.44
N ASP A 168 -4.10 1.97 -24.86
CA ASP A 168 -4.14 3.30 -24.23
C ASP A 168 -3.92 3.29 -22.71
N PRO A 169 -3.11 4.23 -22.19
CA PRO A 169 -2.76 4.24 -20.78
C PRO A 169 -4.03 4.24 -19.93
N ALA A 170 -4.16 3.23 -19.07
CA ALA A 170 -5.22 3.21 -18.07
C ALA A 170 -5.25 4.56 -17.34
N ALA A 171 -6.45 5.12 -17.16
CA ALA A 171 -6.65 6.39 -16.47
C ALA A 171 -5.82 6.39 -15.17
N GLU A 172 -5.09 7.48 -14.90
CA GLU A 172 -4.18 7.50 -13.76
C GLU A 172 -4.95 7.19 -12.48
N PRO A 173 -4.64 6.08 -11.78
CA PRO A 173 -5.33 5.78 -10.54
C PRO A 173 -5.04 6.93 -9.57
N LEU A 174 -6.10 7.52 -9.04
CA LEU A 174 -6.00 8.56 -8.01
C LEU A 174 -5.49 7.87 -6.74
N LEU A 175 -4.18 7.84 -6.56
CA LEU A 175 -3.56 7.29 -5.37
C LEU A 175 -3.71 8.23 -4.18
N HIS A 176 -3.86 7.63 -3.00
CA HIS A 176 -3.79 8.39 -1.76
C HIS A 176 -2.35 8.88 -1.56
N ARG A 177 -2.16 10.19 -1.63
CA ARG A 177 -0.89 10.84 -1.26
C ARG A 177 -0.95 11.27 0.20
N ASP A 178 -0.24 10.55 1.06
CA ASP A 178 -0.07 10.92 2.46
C ASP A 178 0.99 12.04 2.59
N TRP A 179 0.56 13.28 2.36
CA TRP A 179 1.40 14.46 2.52
C TRP A 179 1.92 14.65 3.96
N MET A 180 1.17 14.17 4.94
CA MET A 180 1.57 14.25 6.34
C MET A 180 2.74 13.31 6.61
N LEU A 181 2.71 12.09 6.08
CA LEU A 181 3.84 11.16 6.15
C LEU A 181 5.06 11.71 5.41
N ALA A 182 4.86 12.31 4.22
CA ALA A 182 5.95 12.95 3.47
C ALA A 182 6.60 14.08 4.27
N ARG A 183 5.82 14.94 4.93
CA ARG A 183 6.32 16.02 5.80
C ARG A 183 7.06 15.48 7.02
N ARG A 184 6.54 14.43 7.68
CA ARG A 184 7.19 13.78 8.83
C ARG A 184 8.52 13.14 8.42
N ALA A 185 8.56 12.47 7.28
CA ALA A 185 9.79 11.89 6.73
C ALA A 185 10.82 12.98 6.37
N MET A 186 10.37 14.06 5.73
CA MET A 186 11.22 15.22 5.41
C MET A 186 11.78 15.86 6.67
N LEU A 187 10.94 16.14 7.68
CA LEU A 187 11.37 16.77 8.92
C LEU A 187 12.36 15.88 9.69
N ARG A 188 12.11 14.56 9.76
CA ARG A 188 13.06 13.60 10.35
C ARG A 188 14.41 13.65 9.66
N ALA A 189 14.42 13.59 8.32
CA ALA A 189 15.65 13.62 7.56
C ALA A 189 16.39 14.95 7.75
N LEU A 190 15.67 16.07 7.73
CA LEU A 190 16.21 17.41 7.93
C LEU A 190 16.84 17.56 9.32
N VAL A 191 16.10 17.22 10.38
CA VAL A 191 16.57 17.34 11.77
C VAL A 191 17.78 16.43 12.00
N ALA A 192 17.74 15.18 11.55
CA ALA A 192 18.85 14.27 11.71
C ALA A 192 20.09 14.76 10.96
N MET A 193 19.94 15.23 9.71
CA MET A 193 21.07 15.73 8.92
C MET A 193 21.68 17.00 9.49
N LEU A 194 20.85 17.94 9.93
CA LEU A 194 21.30 19.19 10.56
C LEU A 194 21.99 18.92 11.90
N ALA A 195 21.44 18.02 12.72
CA ALA A 195 22.06 17.65 14.00
C ALA A 195 23.43 16.98 13.78
N THR A 196 23.53 16.01 12.87
CA THR A 196 24.79 15.35 12.53
C THR A 196 25.81 16.33 11.96
N GLY A 197 25.38 17.20 11.05
CA GLY A 197 26.23 18.24 10.47
C GLY A 197 26.72 19.25 11.51
N LEU A 198 25.87 19.65 12.46
CA LEU A 198 26.24 20.55 13.56
C LEU A 198 27.27 19.89 14.49
N VAL A 199 27.06 18.62 14.85
CA VAL A 199 28.05 17.86 15.65
C VAL A 199 29.39 17.80 14.93
N TRP A 200 29.39 17.56 13.62
CA TRP A 200 30.62 17.57 12.84
C TRP A 200 31.30 18.94 12.82
N LEU A 201 30.54 20.02 12.59
CA LEU A 201 31.06 21.38 12.56
C LEU A 201 31.69 21.79 13.89
N VAL A 202 31.07 21.44 15.02
CA VAL A 202 31.55 21.78 16.36
C VAL A 202 32.76 20.93 16.76
N THR A 203 32.76 19.65 16.43
CA THR A 203 33.87 18.75 16.77
C THR A 203 35.10 18.94 15.88
N GLY A 204 34.92 19.50 14.68
CA GLY A 204 35.99 19.61 13.68
C GLY A 204 36.54 18.25 13.26
N TRP A 205 35.78 17.17 13.45
CA TRP A 205 36.30 15.81 13.30
C TRP A 205 36.65 15.48 11.85
N ASP A 206 37.92 15.16 11.57
CA ASP A 206 38.42 14.90 10.21
C ASP A 206 37.62 13.83 9.44
N MET A 207 37.13 12.80 10.15
CA MET A 207 36.35 11.70 9.55
C MET A 207 34.83 11.90 9.60
N GLY A 208 34.34 13.07 10.04
CA GLY A 208 32.90 13.35 10.15
C GLY A 208 32.14 13.28 8.82
N GLY A 209 32.84 13.41 7.69
CA GLY A 209 32.28 13.16 6.36
C GLY A 209 31.72 11.73 6.19
N PHE A 210 32.38 10.72 6.77
CA PHE A 210 31.88 9.33 6.74
C PHE A 210 30.61 9.17 7.57
N MET A 211 30.52 9.87 8.70
CA MET A 211 29.33 9.90 9.55
C MET A 211 28.14 10.54 8.81
N MET A 212 28.35 11.67 8.13
CA MET A 212 27.30 12.30 7.31
C MET A 212 26.87 11.40 6.16
N LEU A 213 27.82 10.79 5.45
CA LEU A 213 27.54 9.84 4.36
C LEU A 213 26.72 8.66 4.86
N GLY A 214 27.14 8.02 5.96
CA GLY A 214 26.41 6.92 6.58
C GLY A 214 25.00 7.34 7.01
N THR A 215 24.86 8.51 7.64
CA THR A 215 23.55 9.04 8.04
C THR A 215 22.62 9.26 6.84
N ALA A 216 23.13 9.83 5.75
CA ALA A 216 22.36 10.08 4.53
C ALA A 216 21.88 8.79 3.86
N ILE A 217 22.78 7.80 3.74
CA ILE A 217 22.44 6.49 3.18
C ILE A 217 21.36 5.82 4.04
N MET A 218 21.54 5.81 5.36
CA MET A 218 20.59 5.18 6.28
C MET A 218 19.22 5.85 6.24
N LEU A 219 19.15 7.18 6.26
CA LEU A 219 17.88 7.90 6.17
C LEU A 219 17.20 7.71 4.82
N SER A 220 17.95 7.70 3.72
CA SER A 220 17.40 7.55 2.37
C SER A 220 16.89 6.13 2.13
N VAL A 221 17.74 5.12 2.29
CA VAL A 221 17.43 3.73 1.99
C VAL A 221 16.34 3.20 2.92
N PHE A 222 16.44 3.47 4.22
CA PHE A 222 15.46 2.93 5.17
C PHE A 222 14.17 3.77 5.28
N SER A 223 14.09 4.92 4.61
CA SER A 223 12.82 5.68 4.56
C SER A 223 11.71 4.95 3.81
N THR A 224 12.07 4.08 2.87
CA THR A 224 11.12 3.27 2.07
C THR A 224 10.68 2.01 2.81
N PHE A 225 11.42 1.60 3.85
CA PHE A 225 11.06 0.45 4.65
C PHE A 225 9.90 0.77 5.58
N GLU A 226 9.04 -0.23 5.78
CA GLU A 226 7.83 -0.07 6.57
C GLU A 226 8.11 0.06 8.07
N LYS A 227 9.14 -0.62 8.59
CA LYS A 227 9.58 -0.63 9.99
C LYS A 227 11.11 -0.50 10.10
N PRO A 228 11.68 0.68 9.79
CA PRO A 228 13.12 0.88 9.76
C PRO A 228 13.79 0.60 11.12
N ALA A 229 13.16 1.03 12.22
CA ALA A 229 13.68 0.82 13.57
C ALA A 229 13.82 -0.67 13.97
N ALA A 230 13.10 -1.58 13.33
CA ALA A 230 13.25 -3.02 13.58
C ALA A 230 14.42 -3.65 12.82
N ILE A 231 14.80 -3.05 11.68
CA ILE A 231 15.83 -3.58 10.78
C ILE A 231 17.20 -2.98 11.13
N LEU A 232 17.25 -1.68 11.44
CA LEU A 232 18.49 -0.96 11.71
C LEU A 232 19.39 -1.57 12.80
N PRO A 233 18.91 -2.18 13.89
CA PRO A 233 19.79 -2.84 14.87
C PRO A 233 20.59 -4.00 14.26
N HIS A 234 19.99 -4.74 13.33
CA HIS A 234 20.67 -5.83 12.63
C HIS A 234 21.71 -5.28 11.64
N VAL A 235 21.37 -4.19 10.96
CA VAL A 235 22.28 -3.46 10.07
C VAL A 235 23.47 -2.93 10.85
N LEU A 236 23.24 -2.31 12.02
CA LEU A 236 24.29 -1.82 12.90
C LEU A 236 25.24 -2.94 13.33
N ALA A 237 24.69 -4.08 13.77
CA ALA A 237 25.51 -5.23 14.13
C ALA A 237 26.32 -5.76 12.92
N GLY A 238 25.74 -5.73 11.72
CA GLY A 238 26.43 -6.08 10.47
C GLY A 238 27.57 -5.12 10.14
N GLN A 239 27.35 -3.81 10.31
CA GLN A 239 28.38 -2.80 10.13
C GLN A 239 29.54 -2.97 11.10
N VAL A 240 29.25 -3.23 12.38
CA VAL A 240 30.29 -3.48 13.40
C VAL A 240 31.13 -4.70 13.02
N LEU A 241 30.50 -5.77 12.54
CA LEU A 241 31.22 -6.95 12.05
C LEU A 241 32.06 -6.63 10.80
N GLY A 242 31.49 -5.91 9.82
CA GLY A 242 32.19 -5.49 8.61
C GLY A 242 33.41 -4.61 8.90
N VAL A 243 33.27 -3.66 9.82
CA VAL A 243 34.38 -2.82 10.34
C VAL A 243 35.45 -3.69 11.00
N GLY A 244 35.06 -4.65 11.84
CA GLY A 244 36.01 -5.55 12.50
C GLY A 244 36.83 -6.35 11.48
N LEU A 245 36.15 -6.97 10.51
CA LEU A 245 36.81 -7.69 9.42
C LEU A 245 37.71 -6.77 8.58
N ALA A 246 37.28 -5.53 8.36
CA ALA A 246 38.05 -4.55 7.63
C ALA A 246 39.38 -4.20 8.33
N LEU A 247 39.32 -3.94 9.63
CA LEU A 247 40.50 -3.64 10.43
C LEU A 247 41.46 -4.84 10.50
N ILE A 248 40.93 -6.05 10.64
CA ILE A 248 41.72 -7.29 10.60
C ILE A 248 42.44 -7.42 9.26
N CYS A 249 41.74 -7.24 8.13
CA CYS A 249 42.37 -7.35 6.81
C CYS A 249 43.46 -6.28 6.61
N ARG A 250 43.15 -5.02 6.94
CA ARG A 250 44.07 -3.88 6.72
C ARG A 250 45.32 -3.95 7.59
N TRP A 251 45.20 -4.33 8.85
CA TRP A 251 46.31 -4.26 9.82
C TRP A 251 46.98 -5.59 10.12
N LEU A 252 46.30 -6.72 9.86
CA LEU A 252 46.83 -8.05 10.15
C LEU A 252 47.20 -8.83 8.88
N VAL A 253 46.68 -8.45 7.71
CA VAL A 253 46.95 -9.18 6.44
C VAL A 253 47.78 -8.32 5.48
N TRP A 254 47.33 -7.11 5.14
CA TRP A 254 48.03 -6.26 4.18
C TRP A 254 49.50 -5.93 4.50
N PRO A 255 49.98 -5.85 5.75
CA PRO A 255 51.41 -5.64 6.02
C PRO A 255 52.30 -6.78 5.51
N TYR A 256 51.75 -7.99 5.36
CA TYR A 256 52.46 -9.17 4.89
C TYR A 256 52.34 -9.39 3.38
N VAL A 257 51.54 -8.56 2.70
CA VAL A 257 51.21 -8.74 1.29
C VAL A 257 51.79 -7.57 0.48
N GLY A 258 52.70 -7.89 -0.44
CA GLY A 258 53.30 -6.88 -1.31
C GLY A 258 52.42 -6.50 -2.50
N GLY A 259 52.34 -5.19 -2.78
CA GLY A 259 51.75 -4.64 -3.99
C GLY A 259 50.22 -4.50 -3.96
N SER A 260 49.69 -3.67 -4.87
CA SER A 260 48.26 -3.36 -4.95
C SER A 260 47.40 -4.58 -5.30
N LEU A 261 47.88 -5.45 -6.19
CA LEU A 261 47.17 -6.67 -6.60
C LEU A 261 47.08 -7.68 -5.46
N GLY A 262 48.15 -7.81 -4.67
CA GLY A 262 48.15 -8.64 -3.47
C GLY A 262 47.13 -8.14 -2.44
N ALA A 263 47.09 -6.82 -2.21
CA ALA A 263 46.11 -6.21 -1.31
C ALA A 263 44.66 -6.50 -1.74
N VAL A 264 44.37 -6.46 -3.04
CA VAL A 264 43.05 -6.83 -3.60
C VAL A 264 42.73 -8.31 -3.38
N LEU A 265 43.66 -9.22 -3.69
CA LEU A 265 43.45 -10.65 -3.50
C LEU A 265 43.24 -11.00 -2.01
N ALA A 266 43.93 -10.31 -1.11
CA ALA A 266 43.77 -10.48 0.33
C ALA A 266 42.36 -10.10 0.85
N MET A 267 41.60 -9.28 0.11
CA MET A 267 40.22 -8.92 0.46
C MET A 267 39.22 -10.03 0.14
N VAL A 268 39.48 -10.83 -0.90
CA VAL A 268 38.58 -11.87 -1.42
C VAL A 268 38.06 -12.82 -0.33
N PRO A 269 38.90 -13.44 0.53
CA PRO A 269 38.39 -14.34 1.57
C PRO A 269 37.43 -13.64 2.54
N PHE A 270 37.66 -12.36 2.87
CA PHE A 270 36.78 -11.59 3.75
C PHE A 270 35.44 -11.25 3.08
N ILE A 271 35.46 -10.94 1.79
CA ILE A 271 34.23 -10.70 1.01
C ILE A 271 33.40 -12.00 0.91
N LEU A 272 34.09 -13.14 0.71
CA LEU A 272 33.45 -14.46 0.63
C LEU A 272 32.80 -14.87 1.94
N LEU A 273 33.28 -14.40 3.11
CA LEU A 273 32.61 -14.64 4.40
C LEU A 273 31.19 -14.04 4.45
N GLY A 274 30.89 -13.01 3.65
CA GLY A 274 29.53 -12.48 3.57
C GLY A 274 28.51 -13.47 2.98
N ALA A 275 28.94 -14.41 2.13
CA ALA A 275 28.07 -15.40 1.50
C ALA A 275 27.44 -16.40 2.51
N PRO A 276 28.21 -17.12 3.35
CA PRO A 276 27.62 -18.02 4.35
C PRO A 276 26.78 -17.26 5.39
N LEU A 277 27.17 -16.02 5.75
CA LEU A 277 26.36 -15.17 6.63
C LEU A 277 24.98 -14.84 6.01
N SER A 278 24.94 -14.61 4.70
CA SER A 278 23.70 -14.32 3.96
C SER A 278 22.81 -15.55 3.76
N SER A 279 23.42 -16.75 3.64
CA SER A 279 22.69 -18.00 3.40
C SER A 279 21.95 -18.54 4.61
N HIS A 280 22.35 -18.16 5.83
CA HIS A 280 21.75 -18.70 7.05
C HIS A 280 20.65 -17.77 7.59
N ARG A 281 19.43 -18.31 7.79
CA ARG A 281 18.21 -17.54 8.13
C ARG A 281 18.35 -16.59 9.32
N LEU A 282 19.14 -16.96 10.33
CA LEU A 282 19.35 -16.14 11.53
C LEU A 282 20.32 -14.98 11.29
N THR A 283 21.32 -15.18 10.43
CA THR A 283 22.39 -14.20 10.16
C THR A 283 22.14 -13.38 8.90
N GLN A 284 21.17 -13.75 8.06
CA GLN A 284 20.86 -13.03 6.83
C GLN A 284 20.56 -11.54 7.06
N ARG A 285 19.89 -11.21 8.17
CA ARG A 285 19.59 -9.80 8.54
C ARG A 285 20.84 -9.03 8.97
N LEU A 286 21.81 -9.72 9.55
CA LEU A 286 23.11 -9.16 9.95
C LEU A 286 23.99 -8.95 8.71
N ALA A 287 23.95 -9.90 7.78
CA ALA A 287 24.78 -9.91 6.56
C ALA A 287 24.48 -8.74 5.60
N PHE A 288 23.33 -8.08 5.77
CA PHE A 288 22.81 -7.04 4.87
C PHE A 288 23.86 -5.96 4.52
N ASP A 289 24.70 -5.57 5.49
CA ASP A 289 25.63 -4.45 5.32
C ASP A 289 27.11 -4.79 5.58
N VAL A 290 27.43 -6.05 5.92
CA VAL A 290 28.79 -6.49 6.26
C VAL A 290 29.73 -6.25 5.08
N ASN A 291 29.38 -6.74 3.89
CA ASN A 291 30.22 -6.61 2.70
C ASN A 291 30.30 -5.16 2.22
N MET A 292 29.22 -4.38 2.34
CA MET A 292 29.21 -2.99 1.90
C MET A 292 30.17 -2.14 2.74
N VAL A 293 30.13 -2.28 4.07
CA VAL A 293 31.04 -1.58 4.98
C VAL A 293 32.47 -2.07 4.87
N LEU A 294 32.67 -3.38 4.71
CA LEU A 294 33.98 -3.98 4.46
C LEU A 294 34.64 -3.32 3.23
N LEU A 295 33.91 -3.23 2.12
CA LEU A 295 34.40 -2.62 0.88
C LEU A 295 34.57 -1.09 0.99
N LEU A 296 33.71 -0.41 1.75
CA LEU A 296 33.84 1.02 2.01
C LEU A 296 35.16 1.34 2.75
N MET A 297 35.54 0.49 3.71
CA MET A 297 36.74 0.67 4.53
C MET A 297 38.01 0.16 3.84
N LEU A 298 37.93 -0.92 3.06
CA LEU A 298 39.07 -1.49 2.35
C LEU A 298 39.26 -0.79 1.01
N GLN A 299 40.02 0.30 1.06
CA GLN A 299 40.53 0.98 -0.13
C GLN A 299 41.97 0.51 -0.38
N PRO A 300 42.20 -0.43 -1.31
CA PRO A 300 43.54 -0.95 -1.59
C PRO A 300 44.38 0.17 -2.21
N SER A 301 45.31 0.69 -1.40
CA SER A 301 46.29 1.70 -1.80
C SER A 301 47.66 1.23 -1.32
N TRP A 302 48.65 1.30 -2.21
CA TRP A 302 50.02 0.89 -1.92
C TRP A 302 50.99 2.03 -2.23
N PRO A 303 51.85 2.45 -1.29
CA PRO A 303 51.94 2.00 0.11
C PRO A 303 50.75 2.49 0.97
N GLN A 304 50.49 1.83 2.10
CA GLN A 304 49.46 2.28 3.04
C GLN A 304 49.85 3.63 3.65
N THR A 305 49.00 4.65 3.47
CA THR A 305 49.24 6.01 3.98
C THR A 305 48.48 6.35 5.25
N MET A 306 47.53 5.51 5.67
CA MET A 306 46.65 5.78 6.81
C MET A 306 47.19 5.14 8.09
N THR A 307 47.23 5.90 9.19
CA THR A 307 47.62 5.37 10.50
C THR A 307 46.49 4.55 11.15
N PHE A 308 46.83 3.76 12.16
CA PHE A 308 45.87 2.92 12.88
C PHE A 308 44.79 3.77 13.56
N GLU A 309 45.19 4.86 14.22
CA GLU A 309 44.27 5.80 14.87
C GLU A 309 43.25 6.39 13.89
N HIS A 310 43.71 6.83 12.72
CA HIS A 310 42.81 7.37 11.69
C HIS A 310 41.87 6.29 11.14
N SER A 311 42.33 5.04 11.02
CA SER A 311 41.47 3.92 10.61
C SER A 311 40.40 3.61 11.65
N LEU A 312 40.74 3.70 12.94
CA LEU A 312 39.79 3.50 14.03
C LEU A 312 38.76 4.64 14.11
N MET A 313 39.20 5.88 13.92
CA MET A 313 38.30 7.04 13.84
C MET A 313 37.35 6.92 12.64
N ALA A 314 37.85 6.52 11.47
CA ALA A 314 37.02 6.26 10.29
C ALA A 314 35.94 5.21 10.56
N SER A 315 36.36 4.13 11.23
CA SER A 315 35.49 3.02 11.62
C SER A 315 34.36 3.48 12.55
N LEU A 316 34.68 4.30 13.55
CA LEU A 316 33.70 4.87 14.46
C LEU A 316 32.74 5.82 13.72
N ALA A 317 33.25 6.62 12.77
CA ALA A 317 32.43 7.52 11.98
C ALA A 317 31.41 6.77 11.10
N VAL A 318 31.81 5.66 10.48
CA VAL A 318 30.90 4.83 9.69
C VAL A 318 29.79 4.23 10.56
N VAL A 319 30.14 3.66 11.72
CA VAL A 319 29.19 3.05 12.66
C VAL A 319 28.26 4.10 13.28
N ALA A 320 28.71 5.35 13.44
CA ALA A 320 27.87 6.44 13.93
C ALA A 320 26.67 6.72 12.98
N GLY A 321 26.82 6.49 11.67
CA GLY A 321 25.75 6.72 10.69
C GLY A 321 24.46 5.94 10.99
N PRO A 322 24.47 4.59 11.09
CA PRO A 322 23.30 3.83 11.47
C PRO A 322 22.82 4.08 12.90
N VAL A 323 23.71 4.45 13.84
CA VAL A 323 23.29 4.84 15.19
C VAL A 323 22.41 6.09 15.12
N VAL A 324 22.84 7.13 14.40
CA VAL A 324 22.03 8.32 14.15
C VAL A 324 20.74 7.96 13.42
N GLY A 325 20.81 7.11 12.40
CA GLY A 325 19.63 6.60 11.70
C GLY A 325 18.64 5.95 12.67
N LEU A 326 19.11 5.08 13.56
CA LEU A 326 18.30 4.35 14.52
C LEU A 326 17.63 5.30 15.51
N ILE A 327 18.38 6.27 16.03
CA ILE A 327 17.88 7.35 16.89
C ILE A 327 16.79 8.13 16.15
N ALA A 328 17.05 8.58 14.93
CA ALA A 328 16.11 9.36 14.13
C ALA A 328 14.81 8.59 13.82
N PHE A 329 14.91 7.32 13.43
CA PHE A 329 13.75 6.47 13.12
C PHE A 329 12.97 6.04 14.38
N SER A 330 13.61 6.00 15.55
CA SER A 330 12.97 5.59 16.81
C SER A 330 12.35 6.77 17.57
N LEU A 331 12.99 7.94 17.56
CA LEU A 331 12.56 9.11 18.34
C LEU A 331 11.73 10.10 17.52
N ILE A 332 12.10 10.35 16.24
CA ILE A 332 11.46 11.37 15.42
C ILE A 332 10.33 10.74 14.59
N TYR A 333 9.12 10.76 15.17
CA TYR A 333 7.90 10.14 14.61
C TYR A 333 8.06 8.64 14.35
N PRO A 334 8.01 7.80 15.41
CA PRO A 334 8.09 6.36 15.25
C PRO A 334 6.98 5.86 14.34
N VAL A 335 7.36 4.97 13.43
CA VAL A 335 6.45 4.40 12.44
C VAL A 335 5.55 3.36 13.10
N ASP A 336 4.32 3.77 13.42
CA ASP A 336 3.33 2.90 14.07
C ASP A 336 2.20 2.53 13.08
N SER A 337 1.99 1.23 12.89
CA SER A 337 0.91 0.68 12.05
C SER A 337 -0.48 1.08 12.57
N ARG A 338 -0.65 1.20 13.90
CA ARG A 338 -1.93 1.63 14.49
C ARG A 338 -2.25 3.07 14.11
N ARG A 339 -1.30 3.99 14.27
CA ARG A 339 -1.47 5.39 13.88
C ARG A 339 -1.73 5.55 12.37
N ARG A 340 -1.11 4.73 11.53
CA ARG A 340 -1.37 4.71 10.08
C ARG A 340 -2.80 4.26 9.76
N TYR A 341 -3.26 3.18 10.40
CA TYR A 341 -4.64 2.73 10.27
C TYR A 341 -5.64 3.82 10.69
N GLU A 342 -5.43 4.44 11.84
CA GLU A 342 -6.27 5.55 12.35
C GLU A 342 -6.28 6.75 11.38
N ALA A 343 -5.12 7.14 10.85
CA ALA A 343 -5.02 8.23 9.87
C ALA A 343 -5.79 7.93 8.57
N VAL A 344 -5.68 6.70 8.04
CA VAL A 344 -6.45 6.28 6.87
C VAL A 344 -7.95 6.27 7.18
N ARG A 345 -8.34 5.76 8.36
CA ARG A 345 -9.75 5.75 8.80
C ARG A 345 -10.32 7.17 8.90
N TYR A 346 -9.59 8.11 9.49
CA TYR A 346 -10.01 9.51 9.57
C TYR A 346 -10.09 10.18 8.21
N ALA A 347 -9.12 9.94 7.32
CA ALA A 347 -9.18 10.43 5.96
C ALA A 347 -10.41 9.89 5.20
N MET A 348 -10.79 8.63 5.41
CA MET A 348 -12.04 8.08 4.84
C MET A 348 -13.28 8.79 5.40
N ILE A 349 -13.32 9.07 6.70
CA ILE A 349 -14.46 9.79 7.31
C ILE A 349 -14.50 11.25 6.82
N ASP A 350 -13.37 11.95 6.77
CA ASP A 350 -13.26 13.30 6.18
C ASP A 350 -13.80 13.31 4.74
N ASP A 351 -13.41 12.34 3.91
CA ASP A 351 -13.91 12.23 2.55
C ASP A 351 -15.43 12.02 2.50
N LEU A 352 -16.00 11.19 3.38
CA LEU A 352 -17.46 11.01 3.50
C LEU A 352 -18.15 12.33 3.89
N GLU A 353 -17.57 13.08 4.83
CA GLU A 353 -18.09 14.39 5.25
C GLU A 353 -18.04 15.40 4.10
N HIS A 354 -16.93 15.43 3.35
CA HIS A 354 -16.77 16.28 2.17
C HIS A 354 -17.74 15.87 1.05
N LEU A 355 -17.94 14.56 0.83
CA LEU A 355 -18.90 14.07 -0.15
C LEU A 355 -20.31 14.46 0.26
N ALA A 356 -20.69 14.35 1.53
CA ALA A 356 -21.99 14.80 2.01
C ALA A 356 -22.21 16.31 1.80
N ALA A 357 -21.17 17.12 1.94
CA ALA A 357 -21.23 18.56 1.64
C ALA A 357 -21.30 18.88 0.14
N THR A 358 -20.67 18.05 -0.71
CA THR A 358 -20.58 18.28 -2.17
C THR A 358 -21.44 17.32 -2.99
N ALA A 359 -22.37 16.59 -2.37
CA ALA A 359 -23.19 15.54 -3.01
C ALA A 359 -24.02 16.03 -4.22
N LEU A 360 -24.15 17.35 -4.38
CA LEU A 360 -24.79 18.03 -5.50
C LEU A 360 -23.90 18.17 -6.75
N GLN A 361 -22.61 17.88 -6.68
CA GLN A 361 -21.64 18.04 -7.78
C GLN A 361 -21.27 16.67 -8.39
N SER A 362 -21.53 16.50 -9.70
CA SER A 362 -21.42 15.22 -10.41
C SER A 362 -19.99 14.71 -10.59
N ASP A 363 -19.02 15.58 -10.88
CA ASP A 363 -17.65 15.17 -11.23
C ASP A 363 -16.86 14.58 -10.04
N ARG A 364 -17.16 15.00 -8.81
CA ARG A 364 -16.48 14.51 -7.61
C ARG A 364 -16.90 13.11 -7.17
N ARG A 365 -18.08 12.63 -7.60
CA ARG A 365 -18.60 11.30 -7.23
C ARG A 365 -17.75 10.16 -7.78
N LYS A 366 -17.37 10.23 -9.06
CA LYS A 366 -16.51 9.23 -9.71
C LYS A 366 -15.11 9.19 -9.09
N GLN A 367 -14.55 10.37 -8.80
CA GLN A 367 -13.24 10.51 -8.15
C GLN A 367 -13.25 9.92 -6.73
N TRP A 368 -14.31 10.16 -5.97
CA TRP A 368 -14.47 9.60 -4.63
C TRP A 368 -14.56 8.08 -4.65
N ARG A 369 -15.36 7.49 -5.55
CA ARG A 369 -15.43 6.02 -5.69
C ARG A 369 -14.04 5.43 -5.92
N ALA A 370 -13.26 5.98 -6.86
CA ALA A 370 -11.90 5.50 -7.11
C ALA A 370 -10.99 5.61 -5.87
N LEU A 371 -11.09 6.72 -5.13
CA LEU A 371 -10.30 6.95 -3.91
C LEU A 371 -10.70 6.05 -2.73
N LEU A 372 -12.00 5.77 -2.57
CA LEU A 372 -12.50 4.95 -1.48
C LEU A 372 -11.98 3.51 -1.58
N HIS A 373 -12.03 2.90 -2.77
CA HIS A 373 -11.54 1.52 -2.96
C HIS A 373 -10.07 1.39 -2.57
N HIS A 374 -9.24 2.33 -3.00
CA HIS A 374 -7.82 2.33 -2.64
C HIS A 374 -7.60 2.54 -1.14
N ARG A 375 -8.37 3.42 -0.49
CA ARG A 375 -8.26 3.64 0.97
C ARG A 375 -8.78 2.47 1.79
N VAL A 376 -9.78 1.73 1.32
CA VAL A 376 -10.22 0.46 1.93
C VAL A 376 -9.08 -0.55 1.94
N LEU A 377 -8.35 -0.70 0.82
CA LEU A 377 -7.17 -1.56 0.75
C LEU A 377 -6.09 -1.14 1.75
N LEU A 378 -5.79 0.16 1.82
CA LEU A 378 -4.85 0.69 2.81
C LEU A 378 -5.31 0.45 4.25
N ALA A 379 -6.60 0.59 4.55
CA ALA A 379 -7.16 0.37 5.87
C ALA A 379 -7.05 -1.10 6.30
N VAL A 380 -7.35 -2.04 5.41
CA VAL A 380 -7.16 -3.48 5.67
C VAL A 380 -5.69 -3.78 5.90
N TYR A 381 -4.83 -3.33 4.98
CA TYR A 381 -3.38 -3.55 5.03
C TYR A 381 -2.72 -3.03 6.31
N TRP A 382 -3.01 -1.80 6.72
CA TRP A 382 -2.47 -1.24 7.97
C TRP A 382 -3.13 -1.84 9.20
N GLY A 383 -4.42 -2.19 9.12
CA GLY A 383 -5.17 -2.78 10.21
C GLY A 383 -4.65 -4.16 10.60
N GLU A 384 -4.38 -5.04 9.64
CA GLU A 384 -3.82 -6.37 9.89
C GLU A 384 -2.45 -6.28 10.57
N ARG A 385 -1.61 -5.34 10.14
CA ARG A 385 -0.29 -5.09 10.72
C ARG A 385 -0.30 -4.43 12.09
N ALA A 386 -1.40 -3.76 12.41
CA ALA A 386 -1.70 -3.25 13.74
C ALA A 386 -2.24 -4.33 14.70
N ALA A 387 -2.36 -5.59 14.21
CA ALA A 387 -2.98 -6.71 14.88
C ALA A 387 -4.45 -6.47 15.24
N TYR A 388 -5.16 -5.66 14.43
CA TYR A 388 -6.61 -5.61 14.52
C TYR A 388 -7.21 -6.88 13.90
N PRO A 389 -8.31 -7.41 14.45
CA PRO A 389 -8.97 -8.56 13.86
C PRO A 389 -9.44 -8.24 12.43
N THR A 390 -8.98 -9.01 11.44
CA THR A 390 -9.44 -8.95 10.04
C THR A 390 -10.97 -8.84 9.88
N PRO A 391 -11.82 -9.59 10.61
CA PRO A 391 -13.27 -9.44 10.50
C PRO A 391 -13.75 -8.03 10.86
N ARG A 392 -13.14 -7.39 11.85
CA ARG A 392 -13.49 -6.04 12.27
C ARG A 392 -13.17 -5.01 11.19
N LEU A 393 -12.00 -5.13 10.56
CA LEU A 393 -11.53 -4.21 9.52
C LEU A 393 -12.42 -4.26 8.27
N ALA A 394 -12.76 -5.47 7.82
CA ALA A 394 -13.58 -5.67 6.64
C ALA A 394 -15.03 -5.21 6.85
N GLU A 395 -15.55 -5.27 8.09
CA GLU A 395 -16.87 -4.77 8.44
C GLU A 395 -16.89 -3.24 8.59
N ASP A 396 -15.84 -2.64 9.17
CA ASP A 396 -15.71 -1.19 9.28
C ASP A 396 -15.58 -0.54 7.88
N ALA A 397 -14.80 -1.16 6.98
CA ALA A 397 -14.68 -0.75 5.58
C ALA A 397 -16.01 -0.84 4.82
N LEU A 398 -16.77 -1.93 5.00
CA LEU A 398 -18.11 -2.05 4.43
C LEU A 398 -19.04 -0.96 4.95
N ALA A 399 -19.04 -0.69 6.25
CA ALA A 399 -19.89 0.33 6.82
C ALA A 399 -19.61 1.71 6.20
N LEU A 400 -18.33 2.06 6.03
CA LEU A 400 -17.92 3.30 5.35
C LEU A 400 -18.39 3.36 3.89
N LEU A 401 -18.34 2.24 3.17
CA LEU A 401 -18.86 2.14 1.80
C LEU A 401 -20.37 2.35 1.75
N TYR A 402 -21.15 1.64 2.57
CA TYR A 402 -22.61 1.75 2.59
C TYR A 402 -23.06 3.18 2.88
N VAL A 403 -22.40 3.84 3.83
CA VAL A 403 -22.69 5.25 4.11
C VAL A 403 -22.39 6.11 2.89
N GLY A 404 -21.26 5.89 2.22
CA GLY A 404 -20.93 6.63 1.00
C GLY A 404 -21.92 6.40 -0.14
N GLN A 405 -22.38 5.17 -0.37
CA GLN A 405 -23.46 4.85 -1.32
C GLN A 405 -24.77 5.56 -0.95
N ALA A 406 -25.13 5.56 0.33
CA ALA A 406 -26.29 6.29 0.82
C ALA A 406 -26.18 7.80 0.55
N VAL A 407 -24.98 8.39 0.69
CA VAL A 407 -24.76 9.80 0.40
C VAL A 407 -24.87 10.07 -1.12
N GLU A 408 -24.31 9.20 -1.98
CA GLU A 408 -24.46 9.31 -3.44
C GLU A 408 -25.93 9.27 -3.86
N GLN A 409 -26.68 8.30 -3.34
CA GLN A 409 -28.10 8.12 -3.63
C GLN A 409 -28.94 9.30 -3.13
N LEU A 410 -28.64 9.85 -1.95
CA LEU A 410 -29.26 11.09 -1.48
C LEU A 410 -28.97 12.26 -2.42
N GLY A 411 -27.77 12.36 -2.98
CA GLY A 411 -27.41 13.36 -3.99
C GLY A 411 -28.25 13.23 -5.27
N GLU A 412 -28.43 12.01 -5.78
CA GLU A 412 -29.31 11.73 -6.92
C GLU A 412 -30.77 12.07 -6.63
N PHE A 413 -31.24 11.74 -5.43
CA PHE A 413 -32.58 12.08 -4.98
C PHE A 413 -32.79 13.60 -4.90
N VAL A 414 -31.78 14.39 -4.50
CA VAL A 414 -31.93 15.85 -4.55
C VAL A 414 -32.03 16.37 -5.98
N ALA A 415 -31.29 15.79 -6.92
CA ALA A 415 -31.33 16.18 -8.34
C ALA A 415 -32.70 15.85 -8.97
N CYS A 416 -33.22 14.65 -8.74
CA CYS A 416 -34.41 14.12 -9.41
C CYS A 416 -35.72 14.26 -8.61
N ALA A 417 -35.68 14.76 -7.36
CA ALA A 417 -36.86 14.72 -6.50
C ALA A 417 -38.05 15.54 -7.06
N PRO A 418 -39.27 14.96 -7.07
CA PRO A 418 -40.47 15.59 -7.64
C PRO A 418 -41.05 16.70 -6.75
N SER A 419 -40.78 16.68 -5.44
CA SER A 419 -41.33 17.68 -4.50
C SER A 419 -40.26 18.46 -3.73
N PRO A 420 -40.49 19.76 -3.43
CA PRO A 420 -39.56 20.58 -2.66
C PRO A 420 -39.38 20.06 -1.22
N GLY A 421 -40.37 19.35 -0.67
CA GLY A 421 -40.29 18.72 0.65
C GLY A 421 -39.34 17.52 0.71
N VAL A 422 -39.23 16.71 -0.35
CA VAL A 422 -38.23 15.64 -0.43
C VAL A 422 -36.83 16.24 -0.57
N LYS A 423 -36.64 17.24 -1.43
CA LYS A 423 -35.35 17.93 -1.59
C LYS A 423 -34.81 18.49 -0.27
N ARG A 424 -35.65 19.22 0.49
CA ARG A 424 -35.27 19.77 1.80
C ARG A 424 -34.87 18.69 2.81
N ARG A 425 -35.57 17.55 2.83
CA ARG A 425 -35.27 16.44 3.74
C ARG A 425 -33.98 15.71 3.38
N CYS A 426 -33.73 15.47 2.09
CA CYS A 426 -32.47 14.90 1.63
C CYS A 426 -31.29 15.84 1.95
N ALA A 427 -31.43 17.15 1.70
CA ALA A 427 -30.42 18.14 2.07
C ALA A 427 -30.13 18.17 3.57
N ALA A 428 -31.17 18.15 4.42
CA ALA A 428 -31.01 18.08 5.87
C ALA A 428 -30.38 16.76 6.36
N THR A 429 -30.57 15.67 5.62
CA THR A 429 -29.93 14.37 5.91
C THR A 429 -28.45 14.40 5.53
N LEU A 430 -28.12 14.97 4.37
CA LEU A 430 -26.75 15.23 3.93
C LEU A 430 -25.99 16.13 4.92
N GLU A 431 -26.62 17.19 5.43
CA GLU A 431 -26.00 18.06 6.45
C GLU A 431 -25.67 17.31 7.75
N ARG A 432 -26.49 16.34 8.13
CA ARG A 432 -26.22 15.48 9.31
C ARG A 432 -25.11 14.47 9.02
N LEU A 433 -25.04 13.95 7.80
CA LEU A 433 -23.95 13.07 7.33
C LEU A 433 -22.62 13.82 7.21
N HIS A 434 -22.64 15.12 6.89
CA HIS A 434 -21.45 15.97 6.93
C HIS A 434 -20.81 16.06 8.33
N ARG A 435 -21.53 15.67 9.38
CA ARG A 435 -21.02 15.63 10.76
C ARG A 435 -20.90 14.20 11.31
N ILE A 436 -20.82 13.20 10.45
CA ILE A 436 -20.79 11.78 10.85
C ILE A 436 -19.63 11.43 11.78
N GLY A 437 -18.49 12.14 11.65
CA GLY A 437 -17.32 11.98 12.52
C GLY A 437 -17.56 12.37 13.97
N THR A 438 -18.52 13.27 14.20
CA THR A 438 -18.85 13.80 15.54
C THR A 438 -19.98 13.03 16.22
N ASP A 439 -21.07 12.73 15.48
CA ASP A 439 -22.24 12.03 16.01
C ASP A 439 -22.80 11.03 14.99
N PRO A 440 -22.21 9.83 14.90
CA PRO A 440 -22.64 8.80 13.94
C PRO A 440 -24.05 8.28 14.24
N VAL A 441 -24.47 8.27 15.51
CA VAL A 441 -25.80 7.78 15.92
C VAL A 441 -26.90 8.73 15.43
N ARG A 442 -26.64 10.04 15.41
CA ARG A 442 -27.58 11.02 14.85
C ARG A 442 -27.66 10.95 13.33
N ALA A 443 -26.54 10.69 12.64
CA ALA A 443 -26.53 10.44 11.21
C ALA A 443 -27.32 9.16 10.86
N ALA A 444 -27.18 8.07 11.64
CA ALA A 444 -27.93 6.83 11.45
C ALA A 444 -29.44 7.04 11.58
N ARG A 445 -29.87 7.77 12.62
CA ARG A 445 -31.29 8.12 12.80
C ARG A 445 -31.84 8.97 11.66
N ALA A 446 -31.02 9.86 11.09
CA ALA A 446 -31.43 10.68 9.96
C ALA A 446 -31.66 9.83 8.69
N LEU A 447 -30.74 8.90 8.40
CA LEU A 447 -30.87 7.95 7.30
C LEU A 447 -32.14 7.08 7.44
N LEU A 448 -32.37 6.49 8.62
CA LEU A 448 -33.58 5.71 8.90
C LEU A 448 -34.87 6.53 8.76
N ALA A 449 -34.87 7.77 9.23
CA ALA A 449 -36.02 8.65 9.11
C ALA A 449 -36.29 9.04 7.65
N MET A 450 -35.24 9.18 6.83
CA MET A 450 -35.37 9.45 5.40
C MET A 450 -35.91 8.21 4.66
N ALA A 451 -35.35 7.03 4.92
CA ALA A 451 -35.79 5.75 4.37
C ALA A 451 -37.31 5.55 4.56
N ARG A 452 -37.82 5.75 5.79
CA ARG A 452 -39.27 5.59 6.09
C ARG A 452 -40.19 6.61 5.42
N ARG A 453 -39.66 7.70 4.89
CA ARG A 453 -40.43 8.86 4.42
C ARG A 453 -40.25 9.14 2.92
N LEU A 454 -39.56 8.25 2.21
CA LEU A 454 -39.43 8.28 0.76
C LEU A 454 -40.78 7.94 0.10
N PRO A 455 -41.13 8.61 -1.02
CA PRO A 455 -42.28 8.23 -1.83
C PRO A 455 -42.14 6.81 -2.37
N ALA A 456 -43.26 6.12 -2.63
CA ALA A 456 -43.27 4.77 -3.19
C ALA A 456 -42.51 4.67 -4.53
N GLU A 457 -42.51 5.74 -5.33
CA GLU A 457 -41.76 5.87 -6.60
C GLU A 457 -40.23 5.77 -6.41
N MET A 458 -39.72 5.98 -5.20
CA MET A 458 -38.30 5.96 -4.86
C MET A 458 -37.96 4.79 -3.92
N ALA A 459 -38.84 3.78 -3.86
CA ALA A 459 -38.74 2.65 -2.93
C ALA A 459 -37.43 1.86 -3.09
N SER A 460 -36.86 1.79 -4.29
CA SER A 460 -35.60 1.10 -4.60
C SER A 460 -34.40 1.61 -3.80
N GLY A 461 -34.39 2.88 -3.37
CA GLY A 461 -33.31 3.42 -2.53
C GLY A 461 -33.55 3.34 -1.03
N THR A 462 -34.69 2.81 -0.61
CA THR A 462 -35.01 2.67 0.81
C THR A 462 -34.10 1.64 1.49
N THR A 463 -33.71 0.59 0.76
CA THR A 463 -32.87 -0.52 1.22
C THR A 463 -31.46 -0.04 1.57
N VAL A 464 -30.81 0.67 0.65
CA VAL A 464 -29.44 1.21 0.83
C VAL A 464 -29.38 2.18 2.01
N LEU A 465 -30.34 3.09 2.13
CA LEU A 465 -30.41 4.03 3.26
C LEU A 465 -30.63 3.32 4.60
N ALA A 466 -31.47 2.28 4.63
CA ALA A 466 -31.72 1.49 5.83
C ALA A 466 -30.49 0.65 6.25
N GLN A 467 -29.78 0.06 5.29
CA GLN A 467 -28.55 -0.70 5.52
C GLN A 467 -27.43 0.20 6.03
N ALA A 468 -27.23 1.35 5.41
CA ALA A 468 -26.25 2.34 5.86
C ALA A 468 -26.54 2.78 7.29
N ALA A 469 -27.81 3.03 7.63
CA ALA A 469 -28.21 3.38 8.98
C ALA A 469 -27.98 2.24 9.99
N ALA A 470 -28.30 1.00 9.61
CA ALA A 470 -28.07 -0.18 10.47
C ALA A 470 -26.57 -0.35 10.75
N LYS A 471 -25.72 -0.32 9.72
CA LYS A 471 -24.26 -0.45 9.88
C LYS A 471 -23.65 0.67 10.72
N LEU A 472 -24.16 1.90 10.55
CA LEU A 472 -23.72 3.06 11.33
C LEU A 472 -24.16 2.97 12.80
N ALA A 473 -25.33 2.39 13.07
CA ALA A 473 -25.85 2.16 14.43
C ALA A 473 -25.16 0.97 15.14
N GLU A 474 -24.83 -0.10 14.40
CA GLU A 474 -24.08 -1.26 14.90
C GLU A 474 -22.65 -0.88 15.31
N ARG A 475 -22.02 0.07 14.59
CA ARG A 475 -20.59 0.37 14.71
C ARG A 475 -20.26 1.87 14.84
N PRO A 476 -20.81 2.59 15.83
CA PRO A 476 -20.55 4.02 15.98
C PRO A 476 -19.08 4.34 16.25
N ALA A 477 -18.32 3.41 16.83
CA ALA A 477 -16.89 3.59 17.12
C ALA A 477 -16.02 3.68 15.85
N ALA A 478 -16.41 3.01 14.76
CA ALA A 478 -15.64 3.04 13.51
C ALA A 478 -15.65 4.44 12.86
N PHE A 479 -16.71 5.22 13.11
CA PHE A 479 -16.92 6.54 12.53
C PHE A 479 -16.54 7.69 13.45
N ARG A 480 -16.32 7.44 14.75
CA ARG A 480 -16.02 8.51 15.70
C ARG A 480 -14.57 8.95 15.56
N LYS A 481 -14.36 10.25 15.34
CA LYS A 481 -13.03 10.88 15.41
C LYS A 481 -12.67 11.15 16.87
N THR A 482 -11.56 10.61 17.38
CA THR A 482 -11.06 11.01 18.72
C THR A 482 -10.31 12.33 18.60
N ALA A 483 -10.54 13.25 19.55
CA ALA A 483 -10.01 14.62 19.51
C ALA A 483 -8.47 14.72 19.58
N VAL A 484 -7.77 13.61 19.85
CA VAL A 484 -6.33 13.59 20.15
C VAL A 484 -5.45 13.56 18.88
N ASP A 485 -5.98 13.11 17.73
CA ASP A 485 -5.17 12.89 16.51
C ASP A 485 -5.56 13.81 15.33
N ALA A 486 -6.44 14.79 15.55
CA ALA A 486 -6.90 15.74 14.53
C ALA A 486 -5.96 16.95 14.31
N ARG A 487 -4.71 16.92 14.82
CA ARG A 487 -3.73 18.01 14.68
C ARG A 487 -2.36 17.55 14.19
#